data_AF-A0A2Z3HLH4-F1
#
_entry.id   AF-A0A2Z3HLH4-F1
#
_cell.length_a   1.000
_cell.length_b   1.000
_cell.length_c   1.000
_cell.angle_alpha   90.00
_cell.angle_beta   90.00
_cell.angle_gamma   90.00
#
_symmetry.space_group_name_H-M   'P 1'
#
loop_
_entity.id
_entity.type
_entity.pdbx_description
1 polymer ?
#
loop_
_entity_poly.entity_id
_entity_poly.type
_entity_poly.pdbx_seq_one_letter_code
_entity_poly.pdbx_strand_id
1 'polypeptide(L)' 'MLFSTFRSIEFDWAYLTATTVAIARQMYESRDFSAMPILADALQDAGCDNDDVLNHCRGPGPHVRGCWVVDLLLGKE' A
#
# COMPACT_ATOMS: atom_id res chain seq x y z
N MET A 1 -19.62 -21.48 -3.71
CA MET A 1 -20.12 -20.89 -2.45
C MET A 1 -19.74 -19.41 -2.48
N LEU A 2 -20.73 -18.53 -2.64
CA LEU A 2 -20.57 -17.07 -2.62
C LEU A 2 -21.01 -16.59 -1.25
N PHE A 3 -20.13 -15.96 -0.46
CA PHE A 3 -20.48 -14.84 0.43
C PHE A 3 -19.22 -14.02 0.76
N SER A 4 -19.34 -12.74 0.47
CA SER A 4 -18.47 -11.60 0.69
C SER A 4 -17.86 -11.50 2.09
N THR A 5 -16.67 -10.92 2.18
CA THR A 5 -16.43 -9.80 3.09
C THR A 5 -15.39 -8.91 2.42
N PHE A 6 -15.79 -7.71 1.99
CA PHE A 6 -14.82 -6.63 1.83
C PHE A 6 -14.17 -6.49 3.20
N ARG A 7 -12.98 -7.08 3.37
CA ARG A 7 -12.18 -6.83 4.55
C ARG A 7 -11.88 -5.34 4.43
N SER A 8 -12.59 -4.52 5.19
CA SER A 8 -12.08 -3.21 5.55
C SER A 8 -10.74 -3.51 6.17
N ILE A 9 -9.69 -3.44 5.36
CA ILE A 9 -8.34 -3.28 5.87
C ILE A 9 -8.50 -2.00 6.68
N GLU A 10 -8.47 -2.11 8.01
CA GLU A 10 -8.45 -0.95 8.89
C GLU A 10 -7.14 -0.24 8.59
N PHE A 11 -7.16 0.56 7.53
CA PHE A 11 -6.02 1.31 7.07
C PHE A 11 -5.90 2.50 8.01
N ASP A 12 -5.02 2.35 9.00
CA ASP A 12 -4.84 3.34 10.06
C ASP A 12 -4.21 4.62 9.48
N TRP A 13 -4.70 5.77 9.93
CA TRP A 13 -4.09 7.07 9.65
C TRP A 13 -2.62 7.13 10.09
N ALA A 14 -2.21 6.30 11.05
CA ALA A 14 -0.82 6.13 11.43
C ALA A 14 0.10 5.77 10.25
N TYR A 15 -0.43 5.07 9.23
CA TYR A 15 0.33 4.69 8.04
C TYR A 15 0.54 5.84 7.06
N LEU A 16 -0.17 6.96 7.19
CA LEU A 16 -0.10 8.14 6.32
C LEU A 16 1.01 9.11 6.75
N THR A 17 2.20 8.57 6.97
CA THR A 17 3.40 9.37 7.21
C THR A 17 3.81 10.14 5.95
N ALA A 18 4.60 11.20 6.10
CA ALA A 18 5.16 11.93 4.96
C ALA A 18 5.97 11.00 4.03
N THR A 19 6.65 10.00 4.60
CA THR A 19 7.51 9.05 3.86
C THR A 19 6.67 8.09 3.01
N THR A 20 5.68 7.42 3.60
CA THR A 20 4.83 6.46 2.89
C THR A 20 4.04 7.13 1.77
N VAL A 21 3.49 8.32 2.02
CA VAL A 21 2.78 9.13 1.02
C VAL A 21 3.72 9.60 -0.09
N ALA A 22 4.96 9.99 0.22
CA ALA A 22 5.93 10.43 -0.79
C ALA A 22 6.33 9.28 -1.73
N ILE A 23 6.62 8.10 -1.18
CA ILE A 23 6.96 6.91 -1.96
C ILE A 23 5.79 6.51 -2.87
N ALA A 24 4.57 6.42 -2.30
CA ALA A 24 3.36 6.10 -3.06
C ALA A 24 3.12 7.10 -4.21
N ARG A 25 3.26 8.40 -3.94
CA ARG A 25 3.08 9.45 -4.95
C ARG A 25 4.11 9.34 -6.07
N GLN A 26 5.38 9.13 -5.74
CA GLN A 26 6.44 8.97 -6.73
C GLN A 26 6.16 7.80 -7.67
N MET A 27 5.76 6.63 -7.13
CA MET A 27 5.40 5.47 -7.95
C MET A 27 4.19 5.75 -8.84
N TYR A 28 3.15 6.39 -8.29
CA TYR A 28 1.93 6.71 -9.04
C TYR A 28 2.17 7.67 -10.20
N GLU A 29 2.97 8.72 -9.98
CA GLU A 29 3.30 9.74 -10.97
C GLU A 29 4.21 9.18 -12.08
N SER A 30 5.27 8.48 -11.70
CA SER A 30 6.24 7.87 -12.64
C SER A 30 5.72 6.62 -13.36
N ARG A 31 4.71 5.95 -12.79
CA ARG A 31 4.27 4.59 -13.17
C ARG A 31 5.35 3.52 -13.00
N ASP A 32 6.39 3.81 -12.22
CA ASP A 32 7.39 2.84 -11.80
C ASP A 32 7.11 2.40 -10.36
N PHE A 33 6.77 1.13 -10.19
CA PHE A 33 6.41 0.53 -8.91
C PHE A 33 7.53 -0.36 -8.34
N SER A 34 8.77 -0.19 -8.81
CA SER A 34 9.94 -0.92 -8.30
C SER A 34 10.22 -0.65 -6.82
N ALA A 35 9.74 0.46 -6.27
CA ALA A 35 9.89 0.83 -4.87
C ALA A 35 8.86 0.20 -3.91
N MET A 36 8.03 -0.74 -4.36
CA MET A 36 7.04 -1.42 -3.50
C MET A 36 7.65 -2.13 -2.26
N PRO A 37 8.81 -2.82 -2.35
CA PRO A 37 9.46 -3.36 -1.15
C PRO A 37 9.88 -2.28 -0.16
N ILE A 38 10.34 -1.11 -0.65
CA ILE A 38 10.71 0.04 0.19
C ILE A 38 9.46 0.62 0.86
N LEU A 39 8.32 0.65 0.15
CA LEU A 39 7.05 1.05 0.73
C LEU A 39 6.61 0.11 1.86
N ALA A 40 6.84 -1.21 1.72
CA ALA A 40 6.54 -2.19 2.76
C ALA A 40 7.30 -1.89 4.06
N ASP A 41 8.59 -1.59 3.94
CA ASP A 41 9.45 -1.29 5.09
C ASP A 41 9.05 0.05 5.73
N ALA A 42 8.75 1.08 4.93
CA ALA A 42 8.25 2.36 5.43
C ALA A 42 6.89 2.24 6.15
N LEU A 43 5.99 1.37 5.65
CA LEU A 43 4.73 1.07 6.31
C LEU A 43 4.96 0.35 7.64
N GLN A 44 5.87 -0.63 7.67
CA GLN A 44 6.22 -1.35 8.89
C GLN A 44 6.85 -0.42 9.95
N ASP A 45 7.73 0.50 9.55
CA ASP A 45 8.30 1.53 10.41
C ASP A 45 7.23 2.51 10.96
N ALA A 46 6.17 2.75 10.18
CA ALA A 46 5.00 3.53 10.60
C ALA A 46 4.04 2.74 11.51
N GLY A 47 4.38 1.49 11.86
CA GLY A 47 3.59 0.64 12.75
C GLY A 47 2.58 -0.25 12.03
N CYS A 48 2.67 -0.42 10.70
CA CYS A 48 1.84 -1.38 9.98
C CYS A 48 2.26 -2.81 10.32
N ASP A 49 1.35 -3.56 10.92
CA ASP A 49 1.48 -4.98 11.25
C ASP A 49 0.53 -5.86 10.42
N ASN A 50 -0.16 -5.27 9.43
CA ASN A 50 -1.07 -5.98 8.57
C ASN A 50 -0.31 -6.81 7.52
N ASP A 51 -0.26 -8.13 7.75
CA ASP A 51 0.41 -9.08 6.85
C ASP A 51 -0.09 -9.01 5.41
N ASP A 52 -1.37 -8.74 5.14
CA ASP A 52 -1.87 -8.65 3.76
C ASP A 52 -1.26 -7.44 3.03
N VAL A 53 -1.14 -6.29 3.71
CA VAL A 53 -0.50 -5.08 3.19
C VAL A 53 0.99 -5.33 2.94
N LEU A 54 1.69 -5.85 3.94
CA LEU A 54 3.14 -6.06 3.88
C LEU A 54 3.51 -7.13 2.85
N ASN A 55 2.79 -8.24 2.81
CA ASN A 55 3.02 -9.31 1.84
C ASN A 55 2.65 -8.89 0.42
N HIS A 56 1.61 -8.08 0.22
CA HIS A 56 1.32 -7.52 -1.10
C HIS A 56 2.49 -6.66 -1.60
N CYS A 57 2.99 -5.75 -0.76
CA CYS A 57 4.08 -4.85 -1.14
C CYS A 57 5.40 -5.58 -1.43
N ARG A 58 5.69 -6.64 -0.68
CA ARG A 58 6.88 -7.49 -0.87
C ARG A 58 6.71 -8.53 -1.99
N GLY A 59 5.47 -8.83 -2.35
CA GLY A 59 5.11 -9.78 -3.38
C GLY A 59 5.38 -9.25 -4.79
N PRO A 60 5.36 -10.15 -5.80
CA PRO A 60 5.67 -9.81 -7.18
C PRO A 60 4.66 -8.87 -7.87
N GLY A 61 3.56 -8.51 -7.21
CA GLY A 61 2.49 -7.72 -7.82
C GLY A 61 1.62 -8.54 -8.78
N PRO A 62 0.59 -7.90 -9.37
CA PRO A 62 0.83 -6.74 -10.21
C PRO A 62 0.82 -5.42 -9.44
N HIS A 63 1.86 -4.60 -9.67
CA HIS A 63 1.96 -3.24 -9.15
C HIS A 63 1.85 -2.25 -10.31
N VAL A 64 0.72 -1.56 -10.36
CA VAL A 64 0.34 -0.59 -11.41
C VAL A 64 -0.54 0.49 -10.78
N ARG A 65 -0.94 1.53 -11.55
CA ARG A 65 -2.04 2.42 -11.11
C ARG A 65 -3.31 1.59 -10.90
N GLY A 66 -3.97 1.72 -9.76
CA GLY A 66 -4.97 0.75 -9.31
C GLY A 66 -4.45 -0.24 -8.26
N CYS A 67 -3.16 -0.19 -7.89
CA CYS A 67 -2.63 -0.95 -6.76
C CYS A 67 -3.29 -0.44 -5.49
N TRP A 68 -4.07 -1.29 -4.84
CA TRP A 68 -4.92 -0.95 -3.70
C TRP A 68 -4.14 -0.32 -2.53
N VAL A 69 -2.92 -0.79 -2.21
CA VAL A 69 -2.11 -0.16 -1.13
C VAL A 69 -1.72 1.27 -1.50
N VAL A 70 -1.29 1.49 -2.74
CA VAL A 70 -0.88 2.81 -3.23
C VAL A 70 -2.09 3.74 -3.32
N ASP A 71 -3.23 3.25 -3.79
CA ASP A 71 -4.46 4.03 -3.91
C ASP A 71 -5.03 4.42 -2.54
N LEU A 72 -4.99 3.52 -1.55
CA LEU A 72 -5.31 3.82 -0.15
C LEU A 72 -4.43 4.95 0.41
N LEU A 73 -3.09 4.84 0.25
CA LEU A 73 -2.14 5.86 0.71
C LEU A 73 -2.34 7.22 0.04
N LEU A 74 -2.94 7.25 -1.15
CA LEU A 74 -3.19 8.47 -1.92
C LEU A 74 -4.64 8.94 -1.85
N GLY A 75 -5.51 8.27 -1.08
CA GLY A 75 -6.93 8.60 -0.96
C GLY A 75 -7.69 8.51 -2.29
N LYS A 76 -7.43 7.45 -3.06
CA LYS A 76 -8.03 7.20 -4.38
C LYS A 76 -9.13 6.13 -4.38
N GLU A 77 -9.45 5.58 -3.21
CA GLU A 77 -10.60 4.69 -2.95
C GLU A 77 -11.83 5.45 -2.44
#